data_AF-A0A2V8J4G1-F1
#
_entry.id   AF-A0A2V8J4G1-F1
#
_cell.length_a   1.000
_cell.length_b   1.000
_cell.length_c   1.000
_cell.angle_alpha   90.00
_cell.angle_beta   90.00
_cell.angle_gamma   90.00
#
_symmetry.space_group_name_H-M   'P 1'
#
loop_
_entity.id
_entity.type
_entity.pdbx_description
1 polymer ?
#
loop_
_entity_poly.entity_id
_entity_poly.type
_entity_poly.pdbx_seq_one_letter_code
_entity_poly.pdbx_strand_id
1 'polypeptide(L)'
;MRNYLLLVLVSVVVLGAAACTAKQADQGQGAPEFRTTATIKDIMDSMVDPGSDVIWDSVETVVSAKGTEEKMPRTDEEWKNVRNHAVMLLEATNLLQMPGRHVAKPGEKADDPKVELAPEQIETLINQDRASWIKFAHGLHDATMESFKAIENKDVEGLLNSGDGIDKACENCHLKYWYPNEAKNLQQQETK
;
A
#
# COMPACT_ATOMS: atom_id res chain seq x y z
N MET A 1 34.23 55.34 34.17
CA MET A 1 33.55 54.05 34.45
C MET A 1 32.02 54.14 34.48
N ARG A 2 31.39 55.34 34.55
CA ARG A 2 29.94 55.51 34.59
C ARG A 2 29.24 55.64 33.22
N ASN A 3 30.01 55.82 32.14
CA ASN A 3 29.49 55.94 30.76
C ASN A 3 29.51 54.64 29.95
N TYR A 4 30.14 53.57 30.45
CA TYR A 4 30.15 52.27 29.76
C TYR A 4 28.99 51.35 30.17
N LEU A 5 28.35 51.59 31.32
CA LEU A 5 27.15 50.84 31.74
C LEU A 5 25.90 51.21 30.93
N LEU A 6 25.80 52.45 30.44
CA LEU A 6 24.66 52.92 29.66
C LEU A 6 24.65 52.40 28.21
N LEU A 7 25.81 52.02 27.68
CA LEU A 7 25.94 51.49 26.32
C LEU A 7 25.63 49.99 26.22
N VAL A 8 25.77 49.23 27.31
CA VAL A 8 25.46 47.79 27.33
C VAL A 8 23.95 47.54 27.44
N LEU A 9 23.20 48.45 28.10
CA LEU A 9 21.75 48.32 28.25
C LEU A 9 20.96 48.61 26.96
N VAL A 10 21.53 49.33 26.00
CA VAL A 10 20.86 49.64 24.73
C VAL A 10 21.01 48.51 23.71
N SER A 11 22.05 47.67 23.81
CA SER A 11 22.25 46.54 22.89
C SER A 11 21.43 45.28 23.22
N VAL A 12 20.89 45.15 24.44
CA VAL A 12 20.06 43.99 24.82
C VAL A 12 18.60 44.16 24.38
N VAL A 13 18.11 45.38 24.20
CA VAL A 13 16.71 45.62 23.78
C VAL A 13 16.52 45.44 22.26
N VAL A 14 17.56 45.59 21.46
CA VAL A 14 17.47 45.45 19.98
C VAL A 14 17.45 43.98 19.51
N LEU A 15 17.90 43.03 20.33
CA LEU A 15 17.80 41.59 20.01
C LEU A 15 16.44 40.96 20.36
N GLY A 16 15.51 41.70 20.98
CA GLY A 16 14.18 41.19 21.36
C GLY A 16 13.11 41.28 20.27
N ALA A 17 13.36 41.98 19.16
CA ALA A 17 12.33 42.27 18.15
C ALA A 17 12.38 41.38 16.89
N ALA A 18 13.40 40.54 16.73
CA ALA A 18 13.56 39.68 15.55
C ALA A 18 12.88 38.29 15.68
N ALA A 19 12.28 37.97 16.84
CA ALA A 19 11.74 36.64 17.10
C ALA A 19 10.25 36.45 16.72
N CYS A 20 9.54 37.49 16.25
CA CYS A 20 8.10 37.42 16.01
C CYS A 20 7.68 37.46 14.53
N THR A 21 8.58 37.16 13.59
CA THR A 21 8.19 37.00 12.18
C THR A 21 8.87 35.80 11.54
N ALA A 22 8.87 34.67 12.25
CA ALA A 22 8.59 33.43 11.57
C ALA A 22 7.09 33.47 11.21
N LYS A 23 6.77 34.24 10.17
CA LYS A 23 5.50 34.13 9.47
C LYS A 23 5.41 32.64 9.15
N GLN A 24 4.54 31.93 9.86
CA GLN A 24 4.08 30.61 9.47
C GLN A 24 3.93 30.68 7.96
N ALA A 25 4.73 29.86 7.27
CA ALA A 25 4.40 29.53 5.90
C ALA A 25 3.00 28.96 5.99
N ASP A 26 2.03 29.84 5.72
CA ASP A 26 0.70 29.49 5.29
C ASP A 26 0.95 28.55 4.12
N GLN A 27 0.94 27.25 4.42
CA GLN A 27 0.95 26.19 3.43
C GLN A 27 -0.38 26.36 2.72
N GLY A 28 -0.38 27.29 1.77
CA GLY A 28 -1.50 27.59 0.93
C GLY A 28 -2.03 26.26 0.44
N GLN A 29 -3.33 26.06 0.63
CA GLN A 29 -4.08 25.01 -0.03
C GLN A 29 -3.98 25.27 -1.54
N GLY A 30 -2.86 24.85 -2.13
CA GLY A 30 -2.69 24.72 -3.56
C GLY A 30 -3.66 23.66 -4.08
N ALA A 31 -3.87 23.65 -5.39
CA ALA A 31 -4.57 22.55 -6.03
C ALA A 31 -3.98 21.21 -5.55
N PRO A 32 -4.81 20.17 -5.36
CA PRO A 32 -4.31 18.88 -4.89
C PRO A 32 -3.18 18.41 -5.82
N GLU A 33 -2.06 18.01 -5.22
CA GLU A 33 -0.86 17.56 -5.94
C GLU A 33 -1.19 16.43 -6.92
N PHE A 34 -2.15 15.58 -6.53
CA PHE A 34 -2.59 14.44 -7.31
C PHE A 34 -4.08 14.52 -7.68
N ARG A 35 -4.41 13.94 -8.84
CA ARG A 35 -5.79 13.73 -9.27
C ARG A 35 -6.22 12.30 -8.98
N THR A 36 -6.76 12.06 -7.79
CA THR A 36 -7.17 10.74 -7.28
C THR A 36 -8.59 10.37 -7.73
N THR A 37 -8.83 10.30 -9.05
CA THR A 37 -10.16 10.01 -9.60
C THR A 37 -10.68 8.61 -9.25
N ALA A 38 -9.83 7.59 -9.35
CA ALA A 38 -10.17 6.22 -8.94
C ALA A 38 -10.10 6.07 -7.41
N THR A 39 -10.97 5.24 -6.84
CA THR A 39 -10.95 4.88 -5.42
C THR A 39 -9.93 3.77 -5.14
N ILE A 40 -9.71 3.43 -3.86
CA ILE A 40 -8.92 2.25 -3.50
C ILE A 40 -9.60 0.99 -4.05
N LYS A 41 -10.93 0.83 -3.89
CA LYS A 41 -11.66 -0.30 -4.47
C LYS A 41 -11.46 -0.38 -5.99
N ASP A 42 -11.59 0.75 -6.71
CA ASP A 42 -11.36 0.74 -8.17
C ASP A 42 -9.92 0.28 -8.51
N ILE A 43 -8.90 0.63 -7.72
CA ILE A 43 -7.51 0.16 -7.95
C ILE A 43 -7.36 -1.32 -7.62
N MET A 44 -7.98 -1.79 -6.54
CA MET A 44 -7.96 -3.21 -6.18
C MET A 44 -8.54 -4.03 -7.34
N ASP A 45 -9.77 -3.72 -7.74
CA ASP A 45 -10.52 -4.45 -8.75
C ASP A 45 -9.89 -4.40 -10.15
N SER A 46 -9.24 -3.28 -10.52
CA SER A 46 -8.75 -3.06 -11.89
C SER A 46 -7.26 -3.28 -12.08
N MET A 47 -6.47 -3.36 -11.00
CA MET A 47 -5.01 -3.44 -11.10
C MET A 47 -4.40 -4.45 -10.14
N VAL A 48 -4.79 -4.44 -8.86
CA VAL A 48 -4.18 -5.33 -7.86
C VAL A 48 -4.64 -6.77 -8.07
N ASP A 49 -5.95 -7.00 -8.16
CA ASP A 49 -6.50 -8.35 -8.30
C ASP A 49 -6.10 -8.95 -9.66
N PRO A 50 -6.30 -8.28 -10.81
CA PRO A 50 -5.87 -8.84 -12.10
C PRO A 50 -4.36 -9.00 -12.21
N GLY A 51 -3.58 -8.12 -11.56
CA GLY A 51 -2.14 -8.21 -11.51
C GLY A 51 -1.66 -9.46 -10.76
N SER A 52 -2.27 -9.74 -9.61
CA SER A 52 -1.96 -10.89 -8.76
C SER A 52 -2.45 -12.19 -9.37
N ASP A 53 -3.67 -12.22 -9.89
CA ASP A 53 -4.27 -13.39 -10.55
C ASP A 53 -3.39 -13.90 -11.68
N VAL A 54 -2.90 -13.01 -12.55
CA VAL A 54 -2.02 -13.43 -13.66
C VAL A 54 -0.68 -13.97 -13.17
N ILE A 55 -0.15 -13.47 -12.05
CA ILE A 55 1.09 -14.01 -11.46
C ILE A 55 0.82 -15.42 -10.92
N TRP A 56 -0.21 -15.60 -10.10
CA TRP A 56 -0.54 -16.90 -9.51
C TRP A 56 -0.93 -17.94 -10.57
N ASP A 57 -1.77 -17.56 -11.53
CA ASP A 57 -2.22 -18.45 -12.58
C ASP A 57 -1.11 -18.80 -13.59
N SER A 58 0.02 -18.09 -13.57
CA SER A 58 1.11 -18.35 -14.52
C SER A 58 1.84 -19.66 -14.24
N VAL A 59 1.87 -20.12 -12.99
CA VAL A 59 2.61 -21.32 -12.55
C VAL A 59 1.78 -22.16 -11.60
N GLU A 60 1.57 -23.44 -11.94
CA GLU A 60 0.76 -24.35 -11.13
C GLU A 60 1.26 -25.79 -11.29
N THR A 61 1.28 -26.55 -10.19
CA THR A 61 1.53 -27.99 -10.22
C THR A 61 0.31 -28.72 -9.69
N VAL A 62 -0.42 -29.39 -10.58
CA VAL A 62 -1.62 -30.16 -10.25
C VAL A 62 -1.26 -31.63 -10.11
N VAL A 63 -1.45 -32.19 -8.91
CA VAL A 63 -1.29 -33.63 -8.65
C VAL A 63 -2.67 -34.28 -8.60
N SER A 64 -2.91 -35.25 -9.48
CA SER A 64 -4.19 -35.96 -9.55
C SER A 64 -3.98 -37.48 -9.69
N ALA A 65 -5.09 -38.24 -9.63
CA ALA A 65 -5.06 -39.68 -9.90
C ALA A 65 -4.56 -40.02 -11.32
N LYS A 66 -4.52 -39.05 -12.24
CA LYS A 66 -4.02 -39.22 -13.62
C LYS A 66 -2.52 -38.94 -13.76
N GLY A 67 -1.88 -38.39 -12.73
CA GLY A 67 -0.49 -37.94 -12.75
C GLY A 67 -0.33 -36.48 -12.33
N THR A 68 0.87 -35.95 -12.54
CA THR A 68 1.24 -34.54 -12.26
C THR A 68 1.24 -33.73 -13.55
N GLU A 69 0.57 -32.59 -13.55
CA GLU A 69 0.56 -31.61 -14.65
C GLU A 69 1.17 -30.29 -14.17
N GLU A 70 2.10 -29.73 -14.95
CA GLU A 70 2.78 -28.46 -14.64
C GLU A 70 2.41 -27.39 -15.68
N LYS A 71 1.79 -26.30 -15.20
CA LYS A 71 1.51 -25.07 -15.95
C LYS A 71 2.64 -24.09 -15.72
N MET A 72 3.21 -23.53 -16.81
CA MET A 72 4.23 -22.48 -16.76
C MET A 72 4.33 -21.75 -18.10
N PRO A 73 4.79 -20.48 -18.14
CA PRO A 73 5.00 -19.77 -19.40
C PRO A 73 6.09 -20.44 -20.24
N ARG A 74 5.83 -20.61 -21.54
CA ARG A 74 6.72 -21.32 -22.49
C ARG A 74 7.26 -20.41 -23.58
N THR A 75 6.54 -19.35 -23.89
CA THR A 75 6.88 -18.41 -24.96
C THR A 75 7.29 -17.05 -24.40
N ASP A 76 8.03 -16.28 -25.19
CA ASP A 76 8.39 -14.90 -24.82
C ASP A 76 7.16 -14.02 -24.63
N GLU A 77 6.08 -14.28 -25.36
CA GLU A 77 4.82 -13.55 -25.24
C GLU A 77 4.13 -13.83 -23.91
N GLU A 78 4.07 -15.10 -23.48
CA GLU A 78 3.51 -15.47 -22.19
C GLU A 78 4.34 -14.87 -21.04
N TRP A 79 5.67 -14.97 -21.08
CA TRP A 79 6.55 -14.33 -20.09
C TRP A 79 6.36 -12.81 -20.04
N LYS A 80 6.24 -12.17 -21.20
CA LYS A 80 5.96 -10.73 -21.29
C LYS A 80 4.60 -10.38 -20.69
N ASN A 81 3.58 -11.22 -20.88
CA ASN A 81 2.27 -11.01 -20.29
C ASN A 81 2.35 -11.01 -18.75
N VAL A 82 3.01 -12.01 -18.16
CA VAL A 82 3.18 -12.08 -16.69
C VAL A 82 3.98 -10.88 -16.19
N ARG A 83 5.07 -10.52 -16.87
CA ARG A 83 5.88 -9.34 -16.54
C ARG A 83 5.07 -8.05 -16.52
N ASN A 84 4.20 -7.83 -17.51
CA ASN A 84 3.39 -6.62 -17.57
C ASN A 84 2.42 -6.52 -16.39
N HIS A 85 1.84 -7.64 -15.96
CA HIS A 85 0.94 -7.69 -14.81
C HIS A 85 1.69 -7.53 -13.48
N ALA A 86 2.91 -8.05 -13.36
CA ALA A 86 3.76 -7.77 -12.23
C ALA A 86 4.13 -6.27 -12.12
N VAL A 87 4.43 -5.60 -13.24
CA VAL A 87 4.62 -4.14 -13.24
C VAL A 87 3.34 -3.40 -12.82
N MET A 88 2.17 -3.85 -13.30
CA MET A 88 0.89 -3.29 -12.90
C MET A 88 0.68 -3.39 -11.38
N LEU A 89 0.93 -4.57 -10.79
CA LEU A 89 0.80 -4.79 -9.36
C LEU A 89 1.79 -3.93 -8.55
N LEU A 90 3.05 -3.88 -8.97
CA LEU A 90 4.08 -3.05 -8.33
C LEU A 90 3.66 -1.57 -8.28
N GLU A 91 3.22 -1.02 -9.41
CA GLU A 91 2.83 0.39 -9.48
C GLU A 91 1.47 0.66 -8.81
N ALA A 92 0.57 -0.32 -8.77
CA ALA A 92 -0.68 -0.20 -8.03
C ALA A 92 -0.43 0.05 -6.53
N THR A 93 0.63 -0.52 -5.94
CA THR A 93 0.99 -0.25 -4.55
C THR A 93 1.29 1.23 -4.29
N ASN A 94 1.93 1.91 -5.25
CA ASN A 94 2.16 3.35 -5.21
C ASN A 94 0.85 4.15 -5.33
N LEU A 95 -0.09 3.68 -6.15
CA LEU A 95 -1.39 4.34 -6.32
C LEU A 95 -2.25 4.26 -5.05
N LEU A 96 -2.21 3.13 -4.34
CA LEU A 96 -2.94 2.90 -3.08
C LEU A 96 -2.54 3.88 -1.96
N GLN A 97 -1.29 4.35 -1.95
CA GLN A 97 -0.79 5.25 -0.92
C GLN A 97 -0.95 6.74 -1.22
N MET A 98 -1.46 7.10 -2.40
CA MET A 98 -1.60 8.50 -2.81
C MET A 98 -2.52 9.29 -1.84
N PRO A 99 -2.06 10.44 -1.31
CA PRO A 99 -2.87 11.27 -0.43
C PRO A 99 -4.17 11.73 -1.10
N GLY A 100 -5.25 11.79 -0.33
CA GLY A 100 -6.57 12.27 -0.81
C GLY A 100 -7.32 11.28 -1.70
N ARG A 101 -6.90 10.00 -1.75
CA ARG A 101 -7.67 8.94 -2.39
C ARG A 101 -8.71 8.36 -1.42
N HIS A 102 -9.96 8.29 -1.87
CA HIS A 102 -11.05 7.68 -1.10
C HIS A 102 -11.05 6.16 -1.22
N VAL A 103 -11.58 5.48 -0.19
CA VAL A 103 -11.70 4.02 -0.19
C VAL A 103 -12.69 3.54 -1.25
N ALA A 104 -13.86 4.17 -1.33
CA ALA A 104 -14.94 3.83 -2.25
C ALA A 104 -15.70 5.09 -2.69
N LYS A 105 -16.65 4.95 -3.63
CA LYS A 105 -17.50 6.07 -4.06
C LYS A 105 -18.49 6.45 -2.95
N PRO A 106 -18.98 7.70 -2.90
CA PRO A 106 -19.97 8.10 -1.91
C PRO A 106 -21.21 7.20 -1.92
N GLY A 107 -21.52 6.59 -0.77
CA GLY A 107 -22.69 5.72 -0.60
C GLY A 107 -22.50 4.26 -1.03
N GLU A 108 -21.34 3.91 -1.59
CA GLU A 108 -20.98 2.53 -1.91
C GLU A 108 -20.93 1.67 -0.63
N LYS A 109 -21.15 0.36 -0.78
CA LYS A 109 -21.18 -0.59 0.34
C LYS A 109 -20.06 -1.61 0.20
N ALA A 110 -19.76 -2.27 1.31
CA ALA A 110 -18.95 -3.48 1.29
C ALA A 110 -19.60 -4.54 0.40
N ASP A 111 -18.78 -5.40 -0.21
CA ASP A 111 -19.26 -6.45 -1.10
C ASP A 111 -19.88 -7.59 -0.27
N ASP A 112 -19.27 -7.90 0.88
CA ASP A 112 -19.90 -8.70 1.94
C ASP A 112 -19.95 -7.93 3.27
N PRO A 113 -21.06 -7.23 3.57
CA PRO A 113 -21.24 -6.50 4.82
C PRO A 113 -21.26 -7.35 6.09
N LYS A 114 -21.25 -8.69 5.99
CA LYS A 114 -21.15 -9.58 7.16
C LYS A 114 -19.70 -9.82 7.58
N VAL A 115 -18.77 -9.66 6.66
CA VAL A 115 -17.34 -9.95 6.85
C VAL A 115 -16.56 -8.64 6.87
N GLU A 116 -16.84 -7.76 5.92
CA GLU A 116 -16.13 -6.51 5.70
C GLU A 116 -16.74 -5.33 6.45
N LEU A 117 -15.88 -4.40 6.86
CA LEU A 117 -16.31 -3.09 7.35
C LEU A 117 -16.90 -2.23 6.22
N ALA A 118 -17.78 -1.29 6.58
CA ALA A 118 -18.26 -0.32 5.61
C ALA A 118 -17.10 0.59 5.12
N PRO A 119 -17.11 1.03 3.84
CA PRO A 119 -16.01 1.83 3.28
C PRO A 119 -15.64 3.07 4.10
N GLU A 120 -16.62 3.76 4.70
CA GLU A 120 -16.35 4.93 5.53
C GLU A 120 -15.60 4.59 6.83
N GLN A 121 -15.82 3.39 7.37
CA GLN A 121 -15.08 2.88 8.53
C GLN A 121 -13.64 2.53 8.13
N ILE A 122 -13.47 1.87 6.98
CA ILE A 122 -12.14 1.56 6.42
C ILE A 122 -11.36 2.85 6.20
N GLU A 123 -11.96 3.86 5.56
CA GLU A 123 -11.32 5.16 5.30
C GLU A 123 -10.91 5.86 6.61
N THR A 124 -11.77 5.77 7.63
CA THR A 124 -11.44 6.29 8.97
C THR A 124 -10.22 5.59 9.56
N LEU A 125 -10.16 4.26 9.52
CA LEU A 125 -9.02 3.48 10.04
C LEU A 125 -7.72 3.79 9.30
N ILE A 126 -7.78 3.87 7.97
CA ILE A 126 -6.64 4.22 7.12
C ILE A 126 -6.13 5.61 7.48
N ASN A 127 -7.02 6.60 7.61
CA ASN A 127 -6.64 7.98 7.92
C ASN A 127 -6.08 8.14 9.34
N GLN A 128 -6.52 7.32 10.30
CA GLN A 128 -5.99 7.29 11.66
C GLN A 128 -4.58 6.69 11.75
N ASP A 129 -4.24 5.76 10.85
CA ASP A 129 -2.95 5.06 10.85
C ASP A 129 -2.39 4.93 9.42
N ARG A 130 -2.07 6.08 8.82
CA ARG A 130 -1.48 6.14 7.46
C ARG A 130 -0.09 5.51 7.39
N ALA A 131 0.66 5.51 8.50
CA ALA A 131 1.99 4.93 8.54
C ALA A 131 1.93 3.40 8.35
N SER A 132 1.01 2.72 9.05
CA SER A 132 0.80 1.28 8.83
C SER A 132 0.27 0.99 7.43
N TRP A 133 -0.67 1.80 6.90
CA TRP A 133 -1.17 1.63 5.52
C TRP A 133 -0.03 1.64 4.50
N ILE A 134 0.85 2.65 4.57
CA ILE A 134 2.02 2.77 3.69
C ILE A 134 2.96 1.57 3.88
N LYS A 135 3.18 1.14 5.13
CA LYS A 135 4.01 -0.04 5.42
C LYS A 135 3.45 -1.31 4.77
N PHE A 136 2.14 -1.53 4.80
CA PHE A 136 1.54 -2.69 4.14
C PHE A 136 1.62 -2.60 2.61
N ALA A 137 1.41 -1.42 2.03
CA ALA A 137 1.58 -1.19 0.59
C ALA A 137 3.02 -1.50 0.13
N HIS A 138 4.03 -1.01 0.88
CA HIS A 138 5.42 -1.38 0.63
C HIS A 138 5.70 -2.88 0.84
N GLY A 139 5.06 -3.51 1.82
CA GLY A 139 5.16 -4.95 2.02
C GLY A 139 4.67 -5.76 0.80
N LEU A 140 3.55 -5.34 0.20
CA LEU A 140 3.05 -5.96 -1.04
C LEU A 140 3.98 -5.70 -2.22
N HIS A 141 4.53 -4.49 -2.33
CA HIS A 141 5.54 -4.16 -3.34
C HIS A 141 6.76 -5.09 -3.21
N ASP A 142 7.31 -5.21 -2.00
CA ASP A 142 8.51 -6.01 -1.74
C ASP A 142 8.25 -7.51 -1.99
N ALA A 143 7.08 -8.02 -1.61
CA ALA A 143 6.68 -9.40 -1.93
C ALA A 143 6.58 -9.62 -3.45
N THR A 144 5.95 -8.69 -4.17
CA THR A 144 5.80 -8.75 -5.63
C THR A 144 7.16 -8.66 -6.34
N MET A 145 8.13 -7.95 -5.77
CA MET A 145 9.47 -7.86 -6.33
C MET A 145 10.20 -9.20 -6.40
N GLU A 146 9.90 -10.14 -5.50
CA GLU A 146 10.47 -11.50 -5.59
C GLU A 146 9.91 -12.25 -6.82
N SER A 147 8.60 -12.17 -7.07
CA SER A 147 7.99 -12.69 -8.30
C SER A 147 8.55 -11.98 -9.54
N PHE A 148 8.69 -10.65 -9.49
CA PHE A 148 9.20 -9.87 -10.61
C PHE A 148 10.63 -10.28 -10.99
N LYS A 149 11.51 -10.51 -10.01
CA LYS A 149 12.88 -11.04 -10.26
C LYS A 149 12.84 -12.43 -10.90
N ALA A 150 11.96 -13.31 -10.43
CA ALA A 150 11.80 -14.64 -11.02
C ALA A 150 11.31 -14.55 -12.47
N ILE A 151 10.35 -13.66 -12.75
CA ILE A 151 9.83 -13.39 -14.09
C ILE A 151 10.92 -12.88 -15.03
N GLU A 152 11.73 -11.90 -14.62
CA GLU A 152 12.83 -11.37 -15.45
C GLU A 152 13.88 -12.44 -15.78
N ASN A 153 14.07 -13.41 -14.88
CA ASN A 153 15.00 -14.53 -15.07
C ASN A 153 14.36 -15.77 -15.72
N LYS A 154 13.05 -15.74 -16.02
CA LYS A 154 12.26 -16.91 -16.43
C LYS A 154 12.41 -18.11 -15.49
N ASP A 155 12.54 -17.83 -14.20
CA ASP A 155 12.69 -18.82 -13.13
C ASP A 155 11.31 -19.28 -12.65
N VAL A 156 10.89 -20.46 -13.12
CA VAL A 156 9.57 -21.03 -12.82
C VAL A 156 9.45 -21.44 -11.34
N GLU A 157 10.51 -22.02 -10.77
CA GLU A 157 10.51 -22.45 -9.37
C GLU A 157 10.49 -21.23 -8.44
N GLY A 158 11.29 -20.21 -8.75
CA GLY A 158 11.26 -18.93 -8.04
C GLY A 158 9.89 -18.26 -8.10
N LEU A 159 9.25 -18.28 -9.27
CA LEU A 159 7.92 -17.70 -9.44
C LEU A 159 6.87 -18.44 -8.62
N LEU A 160 6.89 -19.78 -8.64
CA LEU A 160 5.98 -20.61 -7.83
C LEU A 160 6.17 -20.35 -6.33
N ASN A 161 7.42 -20.35 -5.86
CA ASN A 161 7.74 -20.16 -4.44
C ASN A 161 7.43 -18.75 -3.91
N SER A 162 7.35 -17.75 -4.80
CA SER A 162 7.06 -16.36 -4.42
C SER A 162 5.57 -16.08 -4.15
N GLY A 163 4.66 -16.95 -4.62
CA GLY A 163 3.21 -16.72 -4.54
C GLY A 163 2.69 -16.52 -3.11
N ASP A 164 3.13 -17.36 -2.17
CA ASP A 164 2.78 -17.26 -0.74
C ASP A 164 3.17 -15.92 -0.11
N GLY A 165 4.22 -15.28 -0.63
CA GLY A 165 4.67 -13.98 -0.13
C GLY A 165 3.67 -12.88 -0.45
N ILE A 166 3.11 -12.90 -1.67
CA ILE A 166 2.08 -11.96 -2.10
C ILE A 166 0.80 -12.19 -1.31
N ASP A 167 0.35 -13.44 -1.19
CA ASP A 167 -0.84 -13.81 -0.40
C ASP A 167 -0.77 -13.27 1.05
N LYS A 168 0.34 -13.55 1.74
CA LYS A 168 0.57 -13.03 3.10
C LYS A 168 0.57 -11.51 3.15
N ALA A 169 1.11 -10.83 2.14
CA ALA A 169 1.12 -9.37 2.09
C ALA A 169 -0.30 -8.79 1.92
N CYS A 170 -1.12 -9.42 1.07
CA CYS A 170 -2.54 -9.09 0.92
C CYS A 170 -3.29 -9.25 2.25
N GLU A 171 -3.18 -10.43 2.88
CA GLU A 171 -3.87 -10.74 4.13
C GLU A 171 -3.45 -9.82 5.28
N ASN A 172 -2.16 -9.50 5.40
CA ASN A 172 -1.66 -8.57 6.42
C ASN A 172 -2.35 -7.20 6.36
N CYS A 173 -2.66 -6.71 5.17
CA CYS A 173 -3.40 -5.47 4.98
C CYS A 173 -4.90 -5.65 5.23
N HIS A 174 -5.51 -6.68 4.64
CA HIS A 174 -6.95 -6.88 4.69
C HIS A 174 -7.46 -7.25 6.09
N LEU A 175 -6.71 -8.08 6.83
CA LEU A 175 -6.99 -8.40 8.23
C LEU A 175 -6.90 -7.17 9.15
N LYS A 176 -6.21 -6.09 8.72
CA LYS A 176 -6.14 -4.85 9.48
C LYS A 176 -7.31 -3.92 9.17
N TYR A 177 -7.70 -3.82 7.90
CA TYR A 177 -8.60 -2.76 7.43
C TYR A 177 -9.95 -3.25 6.90
N TRP A 178 -10.00 -4.37 6.17
CA TRP A 178 -11.24 -4.89 5.56
C TRP A 178 -12.05 -5.75 6.54
N TYR A 179 -11.44 -6.80 7.10
CA TYR A 179 -12.10 -7.76 7.98
C TYR A 179 -11.37 -7.96 9.32
N PRO A 180 -11.13 -6.89 10.11
CA PRO A 180 -10.40 -6.98 11.37
C PRO A 180 -11.08 -7.77 12.48
N ASN A 181 -12.34 -8.15 12.32
CA ASN A 181 -13.02 -9.06 13.24
C ASN A 181 -12.61 -10.51 13.00
N GLU A 182 -12.28 -10.89 11.77
CA GLU A 182 -11.75 -12.21 11.47
C GLU A 182 -10.34 -12.39 12.04
N ALA A 183 -9.48 -11.37 11.93
CA ALA A 183 -8.18 -11.36 12.57
C ALA A 183 -8.24 -11.66 14.08
N LYS A 184 -9.23 -11.07 14.77
CA LYS A 184 -9.46 -11.33 16.21
C LYS A 184 -9.93 -12.75 16.46
N ASN A 185 -10.74 -13.33 15.58
CA ASN A 185 -11.24 -14.68 15.72
C ASN A 185 -10.10 -15.70 15.56
N LEU A 186 -9.19 -15.49 14.60
CA LEU A 186 -8.02 -16.35 14.39
C LEU A 186 -7.10 -16.34 15.63
N GLN A 187 -6.79 -15.16 16.17
CA GLN A 187 -5.97 -15.03 17.39
C GLN A 187 -6.59 -15.73 18.62
N GLN A 188 -7.92 -15.72 18.72
CA GLN A 188 -8.64 -16.43 19.80
C GLN A 188 -8.65 -17.95 19.63
N GLN A 189 -8.43 -18.45 18.42
CA GLN A 189 -8.33 -19.89 18.14
C GLN A 189 -6.92 -20.41 18.43
N GLU A 190 -5.88 -19.62 18.12
CA GLU A 190 -4.48 -19.99 18.38
C GLU A 190 -4.10 -19.99 19.88
N THR A 191 -4.89 -19.31 20.70
CA THR A 191 -4.67 -19.20 22.15
C THR A 191 -5.43 -20.25 22.98
N LYS A 192 -6.14 -21.17 22.31
CA LYS A 192 -6.84 -22.32 22.92
C LYS A 192 -6.09 -23.62 22.65
#